data_AF-A0A202C7Y8-F1
#
_entry.id   AF-A0A202C7Y8-F1
#
_cell.length_a   1.000
_cell.length_b   1.000
_cell.length_c   1.000
_cell.angle_alpha   90.00
_cell.angle_beta   90.00
_cell.angle_gamma   90.00
#
_symmetry.space_group_name_H-M   'P 1'
#
loop_
_entity.id
_entity.type
_entity.pdbx_description
1 polymer ?
#
loop_
_entity_poly.entity_id
_entity_poly.type
_entity_poly.pdbx_seq_one_letter_code
_entity_poly.pdbx_strand_id
1 'polypeptide(L)'
;MLVNIELENAEDFVFIKQLLEKIKGVKSVSVKEEEEFYEDGTPKWFIDKLADYADSLEEKDMISEEEFFSYARKKACELYSRK
;
A
#
# COMPACT_ATOMS: atom_id res chain seq x y z
N MET A 1 1.39 16.33 24.14
CA MET A 1 0.14 16.97 23.70
C MET A 1 0.12 16.92 22.18
N LEU A 2 -0.92 16.36 21.58
CA LEU A 2 -1.09 16.27 20.12
C LEU A 2 -2.08 17.34 19.69
N VAL A 3 -1.73 18.10 18.65
CA VAL A 3 -2.58 19.12 18.04
C VAL A 3 -2.65 18.80 16.54
N ASN A 4 -3.86 18.50 16.06
CA ASN A 4 -4.13 18.32 14.64
C ASN A 4 -4.61 19.64 14.06
N ILE A 5 -4.09 20.03 12.90
CA ILE A 5 -4.52 21.21 12.15
C ILE A 5 -5.18 20.68 10.87
N GLU A 6 -6.48 20.91 10.73
CA GLU A 6 -7.22 20.61 9.51
C GLU A 6 -7.27 21.86 8.63
N LEU A 7 -7.02 21.70 7.33
CA LEU A 7 -7.10 22.76 6.34
C LEU A 7 -8.32 22.52 5.47
N GLU A 8 -9.22 23.50 5.40
CA GLU A 8 -10.40 23.45 4.53
C GLU A 8 -10.05 23.68 3.05
N ASN A 9 -8.96 24.41 2.78
CA ASN A 9 -8.45 24.67 1.43
C ASN A 9 -7.00 24.20 1.29
N ALA A 10 -6.75 23.36 0.28
CA ALA A 10 -5.42 22.80 0.00
C ALA A 10 -4.43 23.86 -0.50
N GLU A 11 -4.91 24.95 -1.10
CA GLU A 11 -4.04 26.04 -1.61
C GLU A 11 -3.30 26.76 -0.47
N ASP A 12 -3.90 26.81 0.72
CA ASP A 12 -3.32 27.45 1.90
C ASP A 12 -2.19 26.63 2.54
N PHE A 13 -2.04 25.35 2.14
CA PHE A 13 -1.05 24.44 2.71
C PHE A 13 0.37 24.99 2.58
N VAL A 14 0.72 25.53 1.41
CA VAL A 14 2.07 26.06 1.15
C VAL A 14 2.39 27.23 2.09
N PHE A 15 1.45 28.15 2.25
CA PHE A 15 1.59 29.31 3.11
C PHE A 15 1.70 28.91 4.59
N ILE A 16 0.81 28.03 5.04
CA ILE A 16 0.76 27.57 6.44
C ILE A 16 2.01 26.76 6.79
N LYS A 17 2.48 25.90 5.88
CA LYS A 17 3.73 25.15 6.04
C LYS A 17 4.91 26.08 6.27
N GLN A 18 5.06 27.13 5.46
CA GLN A 18 6.13 28.12 5.60
C GLN A 18 6.07 28.90 6.92
N LEU A 19 4.87 29.16 7.46
CA LEU A 19 4.71 29.79 8.77
C LEU A 19 5.17 28.85 9.89
N LEU A 20 4.76 27.58 9.83
CA LEU A 20 5.09 26.58 10.84
C LEU A 20 6.60 26.27 10.87
N GLU A 21 7.25 26.21 9.71
CA GLU A 21 8.70 25.97 9.58
C GLU A 21 9.55 27.10 10.20
N LYS A 22 9.02 28.32 10.33
CA LYS A 22 9.71 29.44 10.99
C LYS A 22 9.68 29.35 12.52
N ILE A 23 8.85 28.48 13.10
CA ILE A 23 8.74 28.33 14.56
C ILE A 23 9.82 27.37 15.04
N LYS A 24 10.71 27.86 15.91
CA LYS A 24 11.79 27.06 16.48
C LYS A 24 11.22 25.89 17.29
N GLY A 25 11.53 24.66 16.86
CA GLY A 25 11.10 23.42 17.53
C GLY A 25 9.90 22.73 16.88
N VAL A 26 9.29 23.33 15.85
CA VAL A 26 8.29 22.65 15.02
C VAL A 26 9.02 21.80 13.98
N LYS A 27 8.70 20.51 13.93
CA LYS A 27 9.10 19.60 12.86
C LYS A 27 7.86 19.25 12.05
N SER A 28 7.89 19.52 10.74
CA SER A 28 6.89 18.99 9.82
C SER A 28 7.09 17.49 9.74
N VAL A 29 6.17 16.73 10.33
CA VAL A 29 6.04 15.30 10.06
C VAL A 29 5.08 15.22 8.89
N SER A 30 5.62 15.08 7.68
CA SER A 30 4.82 14.92 6.47
C SER A 30 3.85 13.75 6.67
N VAL A 31 2.56 14.06 6.69
CA VAL A 31 1.51 13.05 6.58
C VAL A 31 1.35 12.76 5.10
N LYS A 32 1.68 11.51 4.74
CA LYS A 32 1.61 10.90 3.42
C LYS A 32 2.65 11.43 2.41
N GLU A 33 3.71 10.64 2.28
CA GLU A 33 4.47 10.55 1.04
C GLU A 33 3.49 10.38 -0.12
N GLU A 34 3.70 11.11 -1.22
CA GLU A 34 2.92 10.95 -2.43
C GLU A 34 2.93 9.47 -2.82
N GLU A 35 1.78 8.79 -2.71
CA GLU A 35 1.68 7.38 -3.07
C GLU A 35 1.98 7.26 -4.56
N GLU A 36 3.13 6.68 -4.89
CA GLU A 36 3.48 6.36 -6.26
C GLU A 36 2.77 5.07 -6.70
N PHE A 37 2.28 5.04 -7.93
CA PHE A 37 1.57 3.89 -8.51
C PHE A 37 2.26 3.39 -9.78
N TYR A 38 2.09 2.11 -10.10
CA TYR A 38 2.39 1.53 -11.41
C TYR A 38 1.27 1.86 -12.42
N GLU A 39 1.51 1.62 -13.71
CA GLU A 39 0.54 1.90 -14.80
C GLU A 39 -0.80 1.15 -14.64
N ASP A 40 -0.79 0.01 -13.95
CA ASP A 40 -1.97 -0.78 -13.64
C ASP A 40 -2.75 -0.29 -12.40
N GLY A 41 -2.28 0.77 -11.74
CA GLY A 41 -2.86 1.33 -10.53
C GLY A 41 -2.43 0.63 -9.24
N THR A 42 -1.43 -0.25 -9.29
CA THR A 42 -0.87 -0.88 -8.08
C THR A 42 0.02 0.13 -7.33
N PRO A 43 -0.17 0.36 -6.02
CA PRO A 43 0.73 1.21 -5.25
C PRO A 43 2.14 0.63 -5.22
N LYS A 44 3.20 1.44 -5.37
CA LYS A 44 4.58 0.93 -5.38
C LYS A 44 4.98 0.26 -4.08
N TRP A 45 4.53 0.80 -2.93
CA TRP A 45 4.78 0.20 -1.62
C TRP A 45 4.21 -1.22 -1.48
N PHE A 46 3.19 -1.57 -2.28
CA PHE A 46 2.52 -2.86 -2.21
C PHE A 46 3.46 -4.01 -2.56
N ILE A 47 4.34 -3.81 -3.55
CA ILE A 47 5.31 -4.83 -3.97
C ILE A 47 6.30 -5.14 -2.85
N ASP A 48 6.83 -4.11 -2.19
CA ASP A 48 7.74 -4.28 -1.06
C ASP A 48 7.06 -5.03 0.10
N LYS A 49 5.81 -4.67 0.41
CA LYS A 49 5.02 -5.37 1.44
C LYS A 49 4.69 -6.81 1.07
N LEU A 50 4.48 -7.09 -0.21
CA LEU A 50 4.21 -8.43 -0.70
C LEU A 50 5.45 -9.32 -0.63
N ALA A 51 6.63 -8.76 -0.90
CA ALA A 51 7.91 -9.43 -0.68
C ALA A 51 8.16 -9.72 0.81
N ASP A 52 7.98 -8.72 1.69
CA ASP A 52 8.07 -8.90 3.15
C ASP A 52 7.16 -10.05 3.63
N TYR A 53 5.93 -10.10 3.10
CA TYR A 53 4.97 -11.13 3.44
C TYR A 53 5.42 -12.50 2.95
N ALA A 54 5.88 -12.62 1.70
CA ALA A 54 6.36 -13.87 1.12
C ALA A 54 7.53 -14.46 1.92
N ASP A 55 8.46 -13.61 2.37
CA ASP A 55 9.61 -14.01 3.19
C ASP A 55 9.20 -14.47 4.60
N SER A 56 8.04 -14.03 5.08
CA SER A 56 7.50 -14.42 6.40
C SER A 56 6.75 -15.75 6.41
N LEU A 57 6.48 -16.34 5.24
CA LEU A 57 5.71 -17.57 5.13
C LEU A 57 6.54 -18.79 5.56
N GLU A 58 5.92 -19.67 6.34
CA GLU A 58 6.52 -20.94 6.74
C GLU A 58 6.07 -22.08 5.82
N GLU A 59 6.74 -23.22 5.88
CA GLU A 59 6.40 -24.40 5.06
C GLU A 59 4.94 -24.85 5.25
N LYS A 60 4.38 -24.68 6.46
CA LYS A 60 2.96 -24.96 6.76
C LYS A 60 1.97 -24.06 6.03
N ASP A 61 2.41 -22.88 5.58
CA ASP A 61 1.60 -21.89 4.90
C ASP A 61 1.69 -22.05 3.36
N MET A 62 2.63 -22.87 2.88
CA MET A 62 2.80 -23.19 1.46
C MET A 62 1.88 -24.33 1.04
N ILE A 63 1.48 -24.31 -0.23
CA ILE A 63 0.83 -25.46 -0.87
C ILE A 63 1.86 -26.23 -1.69
N SER A 64 1.66 -27.53 -1.83
CA SER A 64 2.47 -28.33 -2.74
C SER A 64 2.22 -27.97 -4.21
N GLU A 65 3.18 -28.29 -5.07
CA GLU A 65 3.03 -28.13 -6.52
C GLU A 65 1.82 -28.90 -7.07
N GLU A 66 1.58 -30.11 -6.55
CA GLU A 66 0.43 -30.93 -6.93
C GLU A 66 -0.91 -30.27 -6.55
N GLU A 67 -1.00 -29.71 -5.34
CA GLU A 67 -2.17 -28.95 -4.90
C GLU A 67 -2.40 -27.71 -5.75
N PHE A 68 -1.33 -26.97 -6.07
CA PHE A 68 -1.41 -25.81 -6.96
C PHE A 68 -2.02 -26.18 -8.31
N PHE A 69 -1.49 -27.22 -8.98
CA PHE A 69 -2.01 -27.65 -10.28
C PHE A 69 -3.43 -28.22 -10.20
N SER A 70 -3.76 -28.91 -9.11
CA SER A 70 -5.12 -29.39 -8.84
C SER A 70 -6.12 -28.23 -8.75
N TYR A 71 -5.79 -27.19 -7.97
CA TYR A 71 -6.64 -25.99 -7.84
C TYR A 71 -6.75 -25.21 -9.14
N ALA A 72 -5.63 -25.02 -9.85
CA ALA A 72 -5.61 -24.33 -11.13
C ALA A 72 -6.49 -25.05 -12.18
N ARG A 73 -6.35 -26.39 -12.28
CA ARG A 73 -7.17 -27.21 -13.18
C ARG A 73 -8.65 -27.13 -12.80
N LYS A 74 -8.99 -27.24 -11.51
CA LYS A 74 -10.37 -27.10 -11.04
C LYS A 74 -10.96 -25.74 -11.44
N LYS A 75 -10.22 -24.65 -11.24
CA LYS A 75 -10.68 -23.30 -11.62
C LYS A 75 -10.85 -23.13 -13.12
N ALA A 76 -9.92 -23.67 -13.92
CA ALA A 76 -10.07 -23.68 -15.37
C ALA A 76 -11.36 -24.44 -15.77
N CYS A 77 -11.58 -25.64 -15.22
CA CYS A 77 -12.80 -26.40 -15.47
C CYS A 77 -14.07 -25.61 -15.08
N GLU A 78 -14.11 -24.96 -13.92
CA GLU A 78 -15.24 -24.12 -13.49
C GLU A 78 -15.51 -22.94 -14.44
N LEU A 79 -14.46 -22.30 -14.95
CA LEU A 79 -14.59 -21.17 -15.89
C LEU A 79 -15.09 -21.62 -17.25
N TYR A 80 -14.59 -22.75 -17.76
CA TYR A 80 -14.96 -23.27 -19.08
C TYR A 80 -16.24 -24.11 -19.10
N SER A 81 -16.66 -24.68 -17.96
CA SER A 81 -17.96 -25.37 -17.84
C SER A 81 -19.14 -24.42 -17.69
N ARG A 82 -18.89 -23.11 -17.58
CA ARG A 82 -19.90 -22.04 -17.57
C ARG A 82 -20.17 -21.44 -18.97
N LYS A 83 -19.58 -22.02 -20.02
CA LYS A 83 -19.93 -21.76 -21.42
C LYS A 83 -20.98 -22.75 -21.90
#